data_AF-A0A349EEQ0-F1
#
_entry.id   AF-A0A349EEQ0-F1
#
_cell.length_a   1.000
_cell.length_b   1.000
_cell.length_c   1.000
_cell.angle_alpha   90.00
_cell.angle_beta   90.00
_cell.angle_gamma   90.00
#
_symmetry.space_group_name_H-M   'P 1'
#
loop_
_entity.id
_entity.type
_entity.pdbx_description
1 polymer ?
#
loop_
_entity_poly.entity_id
_entity_poly.type
_entity_poly.pdbx_seq_one_letter_code
_entity_poly.pdbx_strand_id
1 'polypeptide(L)'
;CRLLPCQHGQEDPDGCYRCIRTYHLQYRSDQISRERGIRLLARLIEAGNRRSIIKTLDQLDVKALFGSLLEKRLVDRLREFVEMGGNGQTGQWTRTIIKGALGFRFRVGNHPRIWELELQPKLGLWQGVAIPCQPDFLLSADDPEIQPIAIFADGFEPHVRPGQADSRLPDDLRKRRAILDSGRYGVWNITWNDLNPQPQMPVGLLQPHIVTRILPARLTAARQQGVQYPDIPLATADGFSQMKAYLLSPGRSGWTRLADECLMLPLQLLAGSGAACEEAGLAVMMDQWRNHAGVAMPLMSPEGQWVVSERLAADHDDLLVLASVPDAINGVTDRIQVWLRLIDSTQEREKPGFSDRWRRFLALANLFQFCRQFRAFVATEVAEGTAPDVGFAREVALDQHWRDVQQAVVAALQPVVAQIATARIALPEVEVYLSDASDCFAELAWHKAPTTPAGKNWGRGDTPLRANIAILVGDQAAFASEWQGAGWRVVTLADIEVRGTAWLIAMLPTGD
;
A
#
# COMPACT_ATOMS: atom_id res chain seq x y z
N CYS A 1 38.71 -30.12 10.55
CA CYS A 1 39.27 -29.25 9.49
C CYS A 1 40.45 -28.43 9.97
N ARG A 2 40.43 -27.76 11.14
CA ARG A 2 41.66 -27.19 11.75
C ARG A 2 42.74 -28.22 12.16
N LEU A 3 42.38 -29.50 12.23
CA LEU A 3 43.29 -30.61 12.56
C LEU A 3 43.97 -31.25 11.34
N LEU A 4 43.64 -30.80 10.13
CA LEU A 4 44.41 -31.15 8.94
C LEU A 4 45.32 -29.95 8.69
N PRO A 5 46.65 -30.07 8.84
CA PRO A 5 47.54 -29.00 8.42
C PRO A 5 47.26 -28.75 6.94
N CYS A 6 46.93 -27.51 6.57
CA CYS A 6 46.91 -27.13 5.16
C CYS A 6 48.29 -27.52 4.61
N GLN A 7 48.31 -28.46 3.66
CA GLN A 7 49.54 -28.78 2.95
C GLN A 7 50.02 -27.46 2.33
N HIS A 8 51.30 -27.11 2.56
CA HIS A 8 51.89 -25.87 2.05
C HIS A 8 51.53 -25.71 0.56
N GLY A 9 50.77 -24.67 0.23
CA GLY A 9 50.36 -24.36 -1.14
C GLY A 9 48.89 -24.63 -1.51
N GLN A 10 48.04 -25.14 -0.61
CA GLN A 10 46.59 -25.22 -0.86
C GLN A 10 45.83 -24.03 -0.26
N GLU A 11 44.99 -23.38 -1.07
CA GLU A 11 44.06 -22.35 -0.63
C GLU A 11 42.99 -22.95 0.32
N ASP A 12 42.72 -22.28 1.43
CA ASP A 12 41.64 -22.67 2.35
C ASP A 12 40.29 -22.47 1.63
N PRO A 13 39.50 -23.55 1.41
CA PRO A 13 38.29 -23.46 0.61
C PRO A 13 37.12 -22.73 1.30
N ASP A 14 37.33 -22.09 2.47
CA ASP A 14 36.28 -21.40 3.25
C ASP A 14 35.06 -22.31 3.54
N GLY A 15 35.35 -23.60 3.78
CA GLY A 15 34.34 -24.64 3.98
C GLY A 15 34.59 -25.91 3.16
N CYS A 16 34.12 -27.05 3.66
CA CYS A 16 34.24 -28.34 2.98
C CYS A 16 32.92 -29.10 3.00
N TYR A 17 32.82 -30.14 2.17
CA TYR A 17 31.63 -30.98 2.06
C TYR A 17 31.29 -31.76 3.33
N ARG A 18 32.27 -31.91 4.22
CA ARG A 18 32.11 -32.54 5.52
C ARG A 18 31.60 -31.58 6.62
N CYS A 19 31.65 -30.27 6.40
CA CYS A 19 31.30 -29.29 7.42
C CYS A 19 30.11 -28.40 7.07
N ILE A 20 30.09 -27.77 5.88
CA ILE A 20 29.03 -26.80 5.52
C ILE A 20 28.60 -26.86 4.06
N ARG A 21 29.36 -27.50 3.16
CA ARG A 21 29.01 -27.64 1.75
C ARG A 21 28.26 -28.95 1.52
N THR A 22 26.98 -29.04 1.86
CA THR A 22 26.19 -30.23 1.52
C THR A 22 26.01 -30.36 0.01
N TYR A 23 25.89 -31.59 -0.50
CA TYR A 23 25.85 -31.86 -1.95
C TYR A 23 24.68 -31.14 -2.66
N HIS A 24 23.54 -30.99 -1.98
CA HIS A 24 22.38 -30.23 -2.48
C HIS A 24 22.61 -28.71 -2.59
N LEU A 25 23.71 -28.19 -2.02
CA LEU A 25 24.10 -26.78 -2.09
C LEU A 25 25.33 -26.54 -2.99
N GLN A 26 25.76 -27.53 -3.78
CA GLN A 26 26.98 -27.43 -4.59
C GLN A 26 26.96 -26.24 -5.58
N TYR A 27 25.78 -25.91 -6.13
CA TYR A 27 25.58 -24.80 -7.07
C TYR A 27 25.54 -23.41 -6.40
N ARG A 28 25.49 -23.36 -5.05
CA ARG A 28 25.58 -22.12 -4.25
C ARG A 28 26.80 -22.12 -3.33
N SER A 29 27.81 -22.94 -3.66
CA SER A 29 29.00 -23.13 -2.83
C SER A 29 29.85 -21.86 -2.67
N ASP A 30 29.71 -20.91 -3.62
CA ASP A 30 30.25 -19.55 -3.62
C ASP A 30 29.56 -18.60 -2.62
N GLN A 31 28.30 -18.88 -2.25
CA GLN A 31 27.52 -18.09 -1.28
C GLN A 31 27.68 -18.61 0.16
N ILE A 32 28.34 -19.75 0.35
CA ILE A 32 28.50 -20.43 1.63
C ILE A 32 29.92 -20.22 2.14
N SER A 33 30.05 -19.41 3.20
CA SER A 33 31.33 -19.05 3.82
C SER A 33 31.35 -19.47 5.30
N ARG A 34 32.29 -20.37 5.64
CA ARG A 34 32.57 -20.78 7.02
C ARG A 34 33.01 -19.58 7.84
N GLU A 35 33.89 -18.76 7.29
CA GLU A 35 34.48 -17.59 7.95
C GLU A 35 33.40 -16.55 8.25
N ARG A 36 32.47 -16.31 7.32
CA ARG A 36 31.31 -15.44 7.54
C ARG A 36 30.40 -16.00 8.62
N GLY A 37 30.11 -17.31 8.57
CA GLY A 37 29.30 -18.00 9.58
C GLY A 37 29.90 -17.88 10.99
N ILE A 38 31.21 -18.12 11.14
CA ILE A 38 31.94 -17.96 12.40
C ILE A 38 31.86 -16.51 12.89
N ARG A 39 32.08 -15.52 12.01
CA ARG A 39 31.98 -14.09 12.39
C ARG A 39 30.57 -13.74 12.90
N LEU A 40 29.53 -14.20 12.21
CA LEU A 40 28.14 -13.94 12.61
C LEU A 40 27.81 -14.64 13.94
N LEU A 41 28.21 -15.91 14.10
CA LEU A 41 27.99 -16.66 15.33
C LEU A 41 28.77 -16.05 16.51
N ALA A 42 30.02 -15.63 16.29
CA ALA A 42 30.82 -14.94 17.30
C ALA A 42 30.14 -13.64 17.75
N ARG A 43 29.61 -12.83 16.83
CA ARG A 43 28.83 -11.63 17.16
C ARG A 43 27.58 -11.96 17.99
N LEU A 44 26.87 -13.04 17.65
CA LEU A 44 25.70 -13.49 18.41
C LEU A 44 26.06 -13.97 19.82
N ILE A 45 27.16 -14.71 19.97
CA ILE A 45 27.68 -15.17 21.28
C ILE A 45 28.15 -13.99 22.11
N GLU A 46 28.89 -13.05 21.52
CA GLU A 46 29.38 -11.85 22.21
C GLU A 46 28.22 -10.95 22.66
N ALA A 47 27.20 -10.77 21.80
CA ALA A 47 25.95 -10.13 22.20
C ALA A 47 25.21 -10.94 23.28
N GLY A 48 25.27 -12.27 23.22
CA GLY A 48 24.77 -13.20 24.24
C GLY A 48 25.40 -12.99 25.61
N ASN A 49 26.72 -12.85 25.66
CA ASN A 49 27.48 -12.60 26.89
C ASN A 49 27.18 -11.23 27.52
N ARG A 50 26.69 -10.28 26.71
CA ARG A 50 26.21 -8.97 27.17
C ARG A 50 24.74 -8.97 27.59
N ARG A 51 24.02 -10.11 27.51
CA ARG A 51 22.64 -10.20 27.98
C ARG A 51 22.61 -10.11 29.49
N SER A 52 21.83 -9.18 30.01
CA SER A 52 21.47 -9.13 31.41
C SER A 52 20.07 -9.72 31.61
N ILE A 53 19.89 -10.47 32.70
CA ILE A 53 18.56 -10.87 33.13
C ILE A 53 17.91 -9.65 33.77
N ILE A 54 16.85 -9.17 33.15
CA ILE A 54 16.02 -8.10 33.69
C ILE A 54 14.82 -8.75 34.37
N LYS A 55 14.62 -8.48 35.66
CA LYS A 55 13.60 -9.17 36.47
C LYS A 55 12.19 -8.72 36.14
N THR A 56 12.01 -7.49 35.66
CA THR A 56 10.72 -6.92 35.26
C THR A 56 10.88 -6.03 34.04
N LEU A 57 9.89 -6.01 33.13
CA LEU A 57 9.94 -5.16 31.93
C LEU A 57 10.10 -3.66 32.25
N ASP A 58 9.76 -3.23 33.47
CA ASP A 58 9.83 -1.83 33.92
C ASP A 58 11.27 -1.30 34.08
N GLN A 59 12.26 -2.19 34.15
CA GLN A 59 13.68 -1.82 34.34
C GLN A 59 14.41 -1.48 33.03
N LEU A 60 13.74 -1.60 31.88
CA LEU A 60 14.30 -1.23 30.57
C LEU A 60 14.22 0.28 30.35
N ASP A 61 15.36 0.93 30.08
CA ASP A 61 15.44 2.37 29.80
C ASP A 61 14.45 2.78 28.70
N VAL A 62 13.59 3.75 29.02
CA VAL A 62 12.57 4.29 28.12
C VAL A 62 13.21 4.90 26.86
N LYS A 63 14.44 5.42 26.95
CA LYS A 63 15.19 5.92 25.78
C LYS A 63 15.67 4.81 24.83
N ALA A 64 15.84 3.59 25.31
CA ALA A 64 16.26 2.46 24.47
C ALA A 64 15.08 1.81 23.72
N LEU A 65 13.84 2.16 24.08
CA LEU A 65 12.63 1.52 23.54
C LEU A 65 12.14 2.16 22.23
N PHE A 66 12.38 3.45 22.05
CA PHE A 66 11.86 4.25 20.93
C PHE A 66 12.99 4.79 20.07
N GLY A 67 12.77 4.85 18.75
CA GLY A 67 13.70 5.43 17.79
C GLY A 67 13.74 6.96 17.83
N SER A 68 12.69 7.61 18.35
CA SER A 68 12.56 9.06 18.37
C SER A 68 11.74 9.59 19.55
N LEU A 69 11.86 10.90 19.81
CA LEU A 69 11.01 11.61 20.77
C LEU A 69 9.54 11.63 20.34
N LEU A 70 9.27 11.63 19.03
CA LEU A 70 7.94 11.63 18.46
C LEU A 70 7.21 10.30 18.73
N GLU A 71 7.90 9.17 18.51
CA GLU A 71 7.39 7.84 18.88
C GLU A 71 7.01 7.74 20.35
N LYS A 72 7.92 8.17 21.25
CA LYS A 72 7.64 8.18 22.69
C LYS A 72 6.41 9.05 22.99
N ARG A 73 6.34 10.24 22.41
CA ARG A 73 5.25 11.19 22.63
C ARG A 73 3.91 10.62 22.17
N LEU A 74 3.87 9.90 21.03
CA LEU A 74 2.66 9.24 20.56
C LEU A 74 2.16 8.22 21.59
N VAL A 75 3.06 7.39 22.12
CA VAL A 75 2.72 6.39 23.14
C VAL A 75 2.24 7.05 24.43
N ASP A 76 2.91 8.09 24.91
CA ASP A 76 2.51 8.82 26.12
C ASP A 76 1.09 9.41 25.94
N ARG A 77 0.81 10.04 24.80
CA ARG A 77 -0.52 10.61 24.49
C ARG A 77 -1.60 9.56 24.31
N LEU A 78 -1.27 8.43 23.69
CA LEU A 78 -2.19 7.30 23.55
C LEU A 78 -2.52 6.69 24.91
N ARG A 79 -1.51 6.51 25.78
CA ARG A 79 -1.69 6.04 27.15
C ARG A 79 -2.59 6.97 27.95
N GLU A 80 -2.35 8.28 27.88
CA GLU A 80 -3.20 9.28 28.53
C GLU A 80 -4.66 9.17 28.06
N PHE A 81 -4.90 9.03 26.75
CA PHE A 81 -6.24 8.83 26.20
C PHE A 81 -6.90 7.55 26.75
N VAL A 82 -6.15 6.45 26.82
CA VAL A 82 -6.63 5.17 27.35
C VAL A 82 -6.98 5.27 28.84
N GLU A 83 -6.09 5.85 29.64
CA GLU A 83 -6.24 5.96 31.10
C GLU A 83 -7.33 6.97 31.49
N MET A 84 -7.48 8.08 30.75
CA MET A 84 -8.62 9.01 30.90
C MET A 84 -9.95 8.30 30.62
N GLY A 85 -9.96 7.38 29.65
CA GLY A 85 -11.10 6.53 29.35
C GLY A 85 -12.29 7.24 28.69
N GLY A 86 -13.44 6.56 28.68
CA GLY A 86 -14.71 7.08 28.15
C GLY A 86 -15.86 6.78 29.11
N ASN A 87 -16.77 7.74 29.31
CA ASN A 87 -17.95 7.62 30.20
C ASN A 87 -17.60 7.26 31.67
N GLY A 88 -16.51 7.79 32.22
CA GLY A 88 -16.07 7.56 33.62
C GLY A 88 -15.35 6.22 33.86
N GLN A 89 -15.19 5.43 32.80
CA GLN A 89 -14.47 4.16 32.67
C GLN A 89 -12.95 4.27 32.45
N THR A 90 -12.05 4.07 33.42
CA THR A 90 -10.60 4.07 33.14
C THR A 90 -10.19 2.83 32.30
N GLY A 91 -9.47 3.04 31.20
CA GLY A 91 -8.91 1.94 30.41
C GLY A 91 -7.77 1.19 31.10
N GLN A 92 -7.27 0.14 30.45
CA GLN A 92 -6.12 -0.64 30.90
C GLN A 92 -4.95 -0.42 29.96
N TRP A 93 -3.74 -0.26 30.50
CA TRP A 93 -2.51 -0.12 29.74
C TRP A 93 -1.42 -0.99 30.36
N THR A 94 -0.76 -1.84 29.57
CA THR A 94 0.25 -2.77 30.08
C THR A 94 1.38 -2.93 29.07
N ARG A 95 2.62 -2.82 29.53
CA ARG A 95 3.80 -3.16 28.74
C ARG A 95 3.95 -4.68 28.66
N THR A 96 4.14 -5.23 27.46
CA THR A 96 4.21 -6.68 27.24
C THR A 96 5.16 -7.04 26.10
N ILE A 97 5.32 -8.34 25.83
CA ILE A 97 6.02 -8.86 24.66
C ILE A 97 4.98 -9.26 23.60
N ILE A 98 5.11 -8.73 22.39
CA ILE A 98 4.29 -9.01 21.21
C ILE A 98 5.22 -9.57 20.14
N LYS A 99 4.97 -10.80 19.68
CA LYS A 99 5.76 -11.50 18.65
C LYS A 99 7.29 -11.49 18.89
N GLY A 100 7.70 -11.56 20.15
CA GLY A 100 9.11 -11.57 20.55
C GLY A 100 9.76 -10.18 20.65
N ALA A 101 9.04 -9.11 20.37
CA ALA A 101 9.46 -7.72 20.58
C ALA A 101 8.68 -7.07 21.73
N LEU A 102 9.23 -6.00 22.31
CA LEU A 102 8.52 -5.20 23.31
C LEU A 102 7.37 -4.43 22.65
N GLY A 103 6.28 -4.25 23.38
CA GLY A 103 5.17 -3.40 22.97
C GLY A 103 4.18 -3.16 24.09
N PHE A 104 2.98 -2.74 23.72
CA PHE A 104 1.94 -2.37 24.67
C PHE A 104 0.63 -3.07 24.36
N ARG A 105 -0.05 -3.58 25.39
CA ARG A 105 -1.40 -4.12 25.30
C ARG A 105 -2.33 -3.24 26.11
N PHE A 106 -3.46 -2.86 25.54
CA PHE A 106 -4.36 -1.92 26.19
C PHE A 106 -5.84 -2.12 25.81
N ARG A 107 -6.73 -1.54 26.61
CA ARG A 107 -8.18 -1.47 26.39
C ARG A 107 -8.67 -0.06 26.66
N VAL A 108 -9.46 0.50 25.75
CA VAL A 108 -10.00 1.86 25.88
C VAL A 108 -11.31 1.82 26.66
N GLY A 109 -11.33 2.39 27.88
CA GLY A 109 -12.47 2.34 28.78
C GLY A 109 -13.06 0.94 28.93
N ASN A 110 -14.38 0.81 28.74
CA ASN A 110 -15.09 -0.48 28.82
C ASN A 110 -15.22 -1.22 27.49
N HIS A 111 -14.54 -0.75 26.44
CA HIS A 111 -14.67 -1.41 25.15
C HIS A 111 -14.20 -2.89 25.27
N PRO A 112 -14.92 -3.86 24.69
CA PRO A 112 -14.59 -5.28 24.84
C PRO A 112 -13.24 -5.67 24.22
N ARG A 113 -12.75 -4.84 23.30
CA ARG A 113 -11.59 -5.08 22.43
C ARG A 113 -10.27 -4.85 23.15
N ILE A 114 -9.33 -5.77 22.93
CA ILE A 114 -7.94 -5.63 23.33
C ILE A 114 -7.12 -5.18 22.14
N TRP A 115 -6.31 -4.14 22.35
CA TRP A 115 -5.39 -3.62 21.36
C TRP A 115 -3.97 -3.99 21.72
N GLU A 116 -3.17 -4.29 20.70
CA GLU A 116 -1.74 -4.53 20.77
C GLU A 116 -1.01 -3.52 19.89
N LEU A 117 -0.01 -2.85 20.45
CA LEU A 117 0.87 -1.91 19.77
C LEU A 117 2.28 -2.50 19.74
N GLU A 118 2.64 -3.12 18.62
CA GLU A 118 3.95 -3.69 18.36
C GLU A 118 4.92 -2.57 17.93
N LEU A 119 6.12 -2.53 18.53
CA LEU A 119 7.12 -1.49 18.24
C LEU A 119 8.00 -1.89 17.05
N GLN A 120 8.16 -0.94 16.11
CA GLN A 120 9.08 -1.00 14.97
C GLN A 120 9.07 -2.34 14.20
N PRO A 121 7.89 -2.88 13.82
CA PRO A 121 7.83 -4.16 13.13
C PRO A 121 8.38 -4.05 11.71
N LYS A 122 8.91 -5.15 11.18
CA LYS A 122 9.38 -5.22 9.79
C LYS A 122 8.27 -5.79 8.91
N LEU A 123 7.91 -5.04 7.87
CA LEU A 123 6.98 -5.48 6.83
C LEU A 123 7.77 -5.66 5.52
N GLY A 124 7.58 -6.79 4.86
CA GLY A 124 8.16 -7.08 3.55
C GLY A 124 7.42 -8.23 2.88
N LEU A 125 8.07 -8.92 1.93
CA LEU A 125 7.44 -9.96 1.11
C LEU A 125 6.76 -11.06 1.94
N TRP A 126 7.39 -11.51 3.03
CA TRP A 126 6.81 -12.51 3.95
C TRP A 126 5.56 -12.02 4.69
N GLN A 127 5.40 -10.71 4.80
CA GLN A 127 4.21 -10.06 5.34
C GLN A 127 3.24 -9.63 4.23
N GLY A 128 3.52 -9.94 2.95
CA GLY A 128 2.69 -9.55 1.81
C GLY A 128 2.86 -8.10 1.37
N VAL A 129 3.91 -7.41 1.83
CA VAL A 129 4.22 -6.02 1.45
C VAL A 129 5.37 -6.02 0.45
N ALA A 130 5.12 -5.54 -0.77
CA ALA A 130 6.08 -5.60 -1.87
C ALA A 130 7.34 -4.77 -1.63
N ILE A 131 7.20 -3.59 -1.01
CA ILE A 131 8.33 -2.71 -0.69
C ILE A 131 8.66 -2.84 0.80
N PRO A 132 9.83 -3.40 1.18
CA PRO A 132 10.18 -3.56 2.57
C PRO A 132 10.24 -2.22 3.32
N CYS A 133 9.60 -2.19 4.49
CA CYS A 133 9.55 -1.00 5.34
C CYS A 133 9.45 -1.39 6.81
N GLN A 134 9.67 -0.40 7.67
CA GLN A 134 9.55 -0.53 9.11
C GLN A 134 8.68 0.64 9.60
N PRO A 135 7.35 0.47 9.74
CA PRO A 135 6.53 1.44 10.43
C PRO A 135 6.99 1.58 11.89
N ASP A 136 6.69 2.71 12.52
CA ASP A 136 7.05 2.95 13.91
C ASP A 136 6.27 2.03 14.84
N PHE A 137 5.01 1.75 14.49
CA PHE A 137 4.15 0.85 15.24
C PHE A 137 3.26 0.01 14.32
N LEU A 138 2.86 -1.17 14.77
CA LEU A 138 1.73 -1.91 14.20
C LEU A 138 0.66 -2.07 15.28
N LEU A 139 -0.49 -1.46 15.05
CA LEU A 139 -1.66 -1.57 15.90
C LEU A 139 -2.52 -2.74 15.42
N SER A 140 -2.77 -3.71 16.30
CA SER A 140 -3.62 -4.89 16.02
C SER A 140 -4.70 -5.03 17.08
N ALA A 141 -5.88 -5.51 16.71
CA ALA A 141 -6.91 -5.92 17.65
C ALA A 141 -6.81 -7.43 17.92
N ASP A 142 -7.42 -7.86 19.02
CA ASP A 142 -7.71 -9.29 19.29
C ASP A 142 -8.78 -9.88 18.37
N ASP A 143 -9.48 -9.01 17.63
CA ASP A 143 -10.51 -9.33 16.64
C ASP A 143 -9.88 -9.43 15.23
N PRO A 144 -9.87 -10.63 14.61
CA PRO A 144 -9.23 -10.85 13.31
C PRO A 144 -9.97 -10.18 12.14
N GLU A 145 -11.24 -9.77 12.31
CA GLU A 145 -11.97 -9.01 11.29
C GLU A 145 -11.45 -7.57 11.16
N ILE A 146 -10.71 -7.10 12.17
CA ILE A 146 -10.09 -5.79 12.15
C ILE A 146 -8.70 -5.88 11.57
N GLN A 147 -8.58 -5.23 10.42
CA GLN A 147 -7.31 -5.09 9.73
C GLN A 147 -6.29 -4.36 10.62
N PRO A 148 -5.09 -4.93 10.81
CA PRO A 148 -4.00 -4.25 11.51
C PRO A 148 -3.59 -2.96 10.78
N ILE A 149 -3.14 -1.97 11.55
CA ILE A 149 -2.78 -0.65 11.04
C ILE A 149 -1.28 -0.39 11.27
N ALA A 150 -0.54 -0.16 10.19
CA ALA A 150 0.83 0.31 10.24
C ALA A 150 0.85 1.82 10.50
N ILE A 151 1.45 2.24 11.62
CA ILE A 151 1.48 3.64 12.04
C ILE A 151 2.86 4.23 11.76
N PHE A 152 2.87 5.38 11.10
CA PHE A 152 4.04 6.21 10.86
C PHE A 152 3.90 7.52 11.65
N ALA A 153 4.89 7.78 12.49
CA ALA A 153 5.01 8.94 13.34
C ALA A 153 6.06 9.89 12.74
N ASP A 154 5.65 10.69 11.75
CA ASP A 154 6.57 11.44 10.90
C ASP A 154 6.90 12.83 11.47
N GLY A 155 8.20 13.11 11.60
CA GLY A 155 8.70 14.46 11.84
C GLY A 155 8.77 15.27 10.54
N PHE A 156 8.52 16.58 10.58
CA PHE A 156 8.53 17.42 9.39
C PHE A 156 9.91 17.48 8.72
N GLU A 157 10.94 17.90 9.45
CA GLU A 157 12.29 18.11 8.91
C GLU A 157 12.94 16.81 8.38
N PRO A 158 12.87 15.65 9.07
CA PRO A 158 13.51 14.42 8.59
C PRO A 158 12.91 13.88 7.29
N HIS A 159 11.61 14.09 7.07
CA HIS A 159 10.87 13.54 5.92
C HIS A 159 10.79 14.53 4.77
N VAL A 160 10.37 15.76 5.04
CA VAL A 160 10.19 16.81 4.03
C VAL A 160 11.53 17.37 3.57
N ARG A 161 12.50 17.51 4.50
CA ARG A 161 13.81 18.11 4.22
C ARG A 161 13.72 19.46 3.47
N PRO A 162 13.06 20.50 4.04
CA PRO A 162 13.04 21.83 3.44
C PRO A 162 14.46 22.35 3.20
N GLY A 163 14.72 23.05 2.09
CA GLY A 163 16.07 23.52 1.76
C GLY A 163 16.96 22.51 1.05
N GLN A 164 16.59 21.22 1.02
CA GLN A 164 17.39 20.17 0.37
C GLN A 164 16.87 19.87 -1.03
N ALA A 165 17.76 19.39 -1.90
CA ALA A 165 17.39 18.98 -3.26
C ALA A 165 16.43 17.78 -3.23
N ASP A 166 16.71 16.79 -2.38
CA ASP A 166 15.90 15.58 -2.20
C ASP A 166 14.99 15.66 -0.96
N SER A 167 13.93 14.86 -0.96
CA SER A 167 13.11 14.58 0.23
C SER A 167 12.93 13.07 0.38
N ARG A 168 12.40 12.63 1.53
CA ARG A 168 12.00 11.23 1.72
C ARG A 168 10.60 10.93 1.21
N LEU A 169 9.83 11.97 0.85
CA LEU A 169 8.41 11.87 0.53
C LEU A 169 8.11 10.84 -0.58
N PRO A 170 8.88 10.75 -1.69
CA PRO A 170 8.65 9.71 -2.70
C PRO A 170 8.74 8.29 -2.14
N ASP A 171 9.82 7.99 -1.41
CA ASP A 171 10.06 6.67 -0.80
C ASP A 171 9.01 6.35 0.28
N ASP A 172 8.66 7.35 1.07
CA ASP A 172 7.64 7.27 2.11
C ASP A 172 6.25 6.92 1.56
N LEU A 173 5.84 7.58 0.48
CA LEU A 173 4.55 7.32 -0.17
C LEU A 173 4.53 5.96 -0.88
N ARG A 174 5.62 5.58 -1.57
CA ARG A 174 5.74 4.25 -2.19
C ARG A 174 5.57 3.12 -1.18
N LYS A 175 6.23 3.22 -0.02
CA LYS A 175 6.09 2.23 1.07
C LYS A 175 4.66 2.14 1.60
N ARG A 176 4.02 3.29 1.86
CA ARG A 176 2.64 3.34 2.33
C ARG A 176 1.66 2.76 1.31
N ARG A 177 1.84 3.07 0.02
CA ARG A 177 1.06 2.44 -1.06
C ARG A 177 1.25 0.93 -1.09
N ALA A 178 2.48 0.42 -1.01
CA ALA A 178 2.74 -1.01 -0.97
C ALA A 178 2.09 -1.73 0.23
N ILE A 179 1.98 -1.05 1.38
CA ILE A 179 1.23 -1.57 2.54
C ILE A 179 -0.26 -1.66 2.21
N LEU A 180 -0.86 -0.60 1.65
CA LEU A 180 -2.28 -0.59 1.30
C LEU A 180 -2.63 -1.59 0.18
N ASP A 181 -1.79 -1.65 -0.87
CA ASP A 181 -1.94 -2.54 -2.02
C ASP A 181 -1.84 -4.02 -1.62
N SER A 182 -1.22 -4.34 -0.48
CA SER A 182 -1.24 -5.71 0.07
C SER A 182 -2.64 -6.20 0.43
N GLY A 183 -3.58 -5.28 0.69
CA GLY A 183 -4.91 -5.59 1.22
C GLY A 183 -4.92 -6.13 2.67
N ARG A 184 -3.75 -6.30 3.30
CA ARG A 184 -3.60 -6.92 4.64
C ARG A 184 -3.51 -5.91 5.78
N TYR A 185 -3.12 -4.68 5.48
CA TYR A 185 -2.86 -3.63 6.47
C TYR A 185 -3.47 -2.30 6.05
N GLY A 186 -3.96 -1.52 7.01
CA GLY A 186 -4.18 -0.08 6.80
C GLY A 186 -2.93 0.71 7.17
N VAL A 187 -2.93 2.00 6.87
CA VAL A 187 -1.83 2.93 7.17
C VAL A 187 -2.37 4.09 8.00
N TRP A 188 -1.67 4.49 9.06
CA TRP A 188 -1.99 5.71 9.80
C TRP A 188 -0.79 6.62 9.89
N ASN A 189 -1.00 7.87 9.54
CA ASN A 189 0.02 8.91 9.57
C ASN A 189 -0.28 9.87 10.71
N ILE A 190 0.72 10.11 11.56
CA ILE A 190 0.63 11.02 12.70
C ILE A 190 1.85 11.92 12.69
N THR A 191 1.64 13.22 12.80
CA THR A 191 2.73 14.21 12.86
C THR A 191 2.92 14.75 14.27
N TRP A 192 4.05 15.41 14.50
CA TRP A 192 4.35 16.04 15.79
C TRP A 192 3.24 16.96 16.30
N ASN A 193 2.64 17.75 15.40
CA ASN A 193 1.63 18.73 15.77
C ASN A 193 0.27 18.12 16.10
N ASP A 194 -0.01 16.90 15.64
CA ASP A 194 -1.26 16.18 15.93
C ASP A 194 -1.30 15.68 17.38
N LEU A 195 -0.13 15.58 18.01
CA LEU A 195 0.03 15.21 19.42
C LEU A 195 -0.04 16.42 20.37
N ASN A 196 -0.32 17.61 19.86
CA ASN A 196 -0.53 18.80 20.69
C ASN A 196 -1.98 18.79 21.23
N PRO A 197 -2.20 18.83 22.55
CA PRO A 197 -3.56 18.85 23.14
C PRO A 197 -4.37 20.09 22.74
N GLN A 198 -3.66 21.20 22.50
CA GLN A 198 -4.20 22.48 22.07
C GLN A 198 -3.43 22.93 20.83
N PRO A 199 -3.77 22.41 19.64
CA PRO A 199 -3.09 22.81 18.42
C PRO A 199 -3.35 24.28 18.14
N GLN A 200 -2.30 25.05 17.85
CA GLN A 200 -2.43 26.46 17.47
C GLN A 200 -3.22 26.62 16.17
N MET A 201 -3.09 25.65 15.26
CA MET A 201 -3.85 25.55 14.02
C MET A 201 -4.44 24.14 13.90
N PRO A 202 -5.74 23.95 14.22
CA PRO A 202 -6.43 22.69 14.02
C PRO A 202 -6.47 22.31 12.53
N VAL A 203 -6.26 21.03 12.22
CA VAL A 203 -6.43 20.51 10.87
C VAL A 203 -7.91 20.18 10.67
N GLY A 204 -8.59 20.91 9.78
CA GLY A 204 -9.94 20.58 9.34
C GLY A 204 -9.92 20.00 7.93
N LEU A 205 -10.29 18.74 7.74
CA LEU A 205 -10.17 18.08 6.44
C LEU A 205 -11.28 18.45 5.45
N LEU A 206 -12.46 18.77 5.95
CA LEU A 206 -13.63 19.09 5.14
C LEU A 206 -14.19 20.44 5.56
N GLN A 207 -15.02 21.03 4.69
CA GLN A 207 -15.69 22.28 5.04
C GLN A 207 -16.59 22.08 6.28
N PRO A 208 -16.65 23.05 7.22
CA PRO A 208 -17.36 22.85 8.50
C PRO A 208 -18.84 22.48 8.34
N HIS A 209 -19.51 23.00 7.32
CA HIS A 209 -20.93 22.70 7.05
C HIS A 209 -21.13 21.24 6.62
N ILE A 210 -20.14 20.62 5.94
CA ILE A 210 -20.17 19.20 5.56
C ILE A 210 -20.12 18.35 6.83
N VAL A 211 -19.17 18.64 7.73
CA VAL A 211 -18.94 17.91 8.97
C VAL A 211 -20.10 18.02 9.95
N THR A 212 -20.65 19.23 10.13
CA THR A 212 -21.63 19.51 11.20
C THR A 212 -23.08 19.28 10.80
N ARG A 213 -23.42 19.29 9.50
CA ARG A 213 -24.80 19.16 9.03
C ARG A 213 -25.01 18.01 8.05
N ILE A 214 -24.18 17.95 7.00
CA ILE A 214 -24.42 17.04 5.87
C ILE A 214 -24.11 15.59 6.25
N LEU A 215 -22.90 15.31 6.73
CA LEU A 215 -22.47 13.95 7.08
C LEU A 215 -23.35 13.34 8.18
N PRO A 216 -23.69 14.04 9.28
CA PRO A 216 -24.62 13.51 10.28
C PRO A 216 -25.97 13.10 9.69
N ALA A 217 -26.56 13.94 8.82
CA ALA A 217 -27.85 13.65 8.21
C ALA A 217 -27.78 12.39 7.31
N ARG A 218 -26.73 12.26 6.49
CA ARG A 218 -26.53 11.10 5.60
C ARG A 218 -26.26 9.80 6.36
N LEU A 219 -25.43 9.87 7.40
CA LEU A 219 -25.03 8.70 8.17
C LEU A 219 -26.09 8.24 9.18
N THR A 220 -27.05 9.10 9.53
CA THR A 220 -28.19 8.72 10.38
C THR A 220 -29.00 7.58 9.74
N ALA A 221 -29.19 7.59 8.42
CA ALA A 221 -29.87 6.50 7.71
C ALA A 221 -29.07 5.19 7.75
N ALA A 222 -27.74 5.25 7.64
CA ALA A 222 -26.86 4.09 7.77
C ALA A 222 -26.90 3.50 9.20
N ARG A 223 -27.00 4.35 10.23
CA ARG A 223 -27.16 3.92 11.63
C ARG A 223 -28.43 3.08 11.83
N GLN A 224 -29.52 3.46 11.18
CA GLN A 224 -30.80 2.74 11.26
C GLN A 224 -30.71 1.34 10.62
N GLN A 225 -29.76 1.13 9.71
CA GLN A 225 -29.44 -0.17 9.09
C GLN A 225 -28.41 -0.97 9.88
N GLY A 226 -28.04 -0.53 11.09
CA GLY A 226 -27.09 -1.23 11.97
C GLY A 226 -25.61 -0.96 11.66
N VAL A 227 -25.29 -0.06 10.73
CA VAL A 227 -23.90 0.30 10.44
C VAL A 227 -23.37 1.25 11.51
N GLN A 228 -22.36 0.80 12.25
CA GLN A 228 -21.60 1.66 13.16
C GLN A 228 -20.52 2.40 12.36
N TYR A 229 -20.48 3.73 12.49
CA TYR A 229 -19.46 4.59 11.86
C TYR A 229 -18.69 5.36 12.94
N PRO A 230 -17.47 5.85 12.65
CA PRO A 230 -16.67 6.60 13.61
C PRO A 230 -17.27 7.97 13.93
N ASP A 231 -16.89 8.56 15.07
CA ASP A 231 -17.27 9.93 15.41
C ASP A 231 -16.79 10.89 14.31
N ILE A 232 -17.73 11.60 13.68
CA ILE A 232 -17.47 12.41 12.47
C ILE A 232 -16.47 13.53 12.75
N PRO A 233 -16.62 14.36 13.81
CA PRO A 233 -15.62 15.38 14.15
C PRO A 233 -14.22 14.81 14.34
N LEU A 234 -14.06 13.70 15.08
CA LEU A 234 -12.75 13.10 15.29
C LEU A 234 -12.17 12.48 14.01
N ALA A 235 -12.99 11.81 13.20
CA ALA A 235 -12.57 11.16 11.96
C ALA A 235 -12.21 12.13 10.82
N THR A 236 -12.65 13.40 10.92
CA THR A 236 -12.37 14.45 9.93
C THR A 236 -11.40 15.53 10.43
N ALA A 237 -10.68 15.23 11.52
CA ALA A 237 -9.68 16.09 12.14
C ALA A 237 -8.23 15.63 11.83
N ASP A 238 -7.29 15.90 12.73
CA ASP A 238 -5.88 15.50 12.62
C ASP A 238 -5.64 13.99 12.81
N GLY A 239 -4.44 13.51 12.44
CA GLY A 239 -4.11 12.08 12.46
C GLY A 239 -4.30 11.39 13.82
N PHE A 240 -4.02 12.06 14.93
CA PHE A 240 -4.20 11.48 16.27
C PHE A 240 -5.68 11.47 16.68
N SER A 241 -6.43 12.51 16.30
CA SER A 241 -7.89 12.54 16.47
C SER A 241 -8.61 11.44 15.70
N GLN A 242 -8.21 11.20 14.45
CA GLN A 242 -8.73 10.10 13.67
C GLN A 242 -8.39 8.75 14.32
N MET A 243 -7.17 8.58 14.86
CA MET A 243 -6.77 7.33 15.53
C MET A 243 -7.64 7.06 16.76
N LYS A 244 -7.98 8.08 17.56
CA LYS A 244 -8.93 7.95 18.67
C LYS A 244 -10.31 7.49 18.18
N ALA A 245 -10.79 8.04 17.06
CA ALA A 245 -12.04 7.60 16.45
C ALA A 245 -11.98 6.13 16.02
N TYR A 246 -10.84 5.69 15.45
CA TYR A 246 -10.64 4.32 14.99
C TYR A 246 -10.64 3.34 16.15
N LEU A 247 -9.93 3.64 17.24
CA LEU A 247 -9.89 2.78 18.43
C LEU A 247 -11.28 2.54 19.04
N LEU A 248 -12.19 3.50 18.90
CA LEU A 248 -13.57 3.42 19.38
C LEU A 248 -14.54 2.78 18.37
N SER A 249 -14.24 2.87 17.07
CA SER A 249 -15.08 2.36 15.98
C SER A 249 -14.21 1.93 14.78
N PRO A 250 -13.54 0.78 14.84
CA PRO A 250 -12.56 0.36 13.82
C PRO A 250 -13.18 -0.42 12.65
N GLY A 251 -14.50 -0.58 12.63
CA GLY A 251 -15.19 -1.33 11.57
C GLY A 251 -14.95 -0.69 10.22
N ARG A 252 -14.30 -1.43 9.30
CA ARG A 252 -13.93 -0.93 7.97
C ARG A 252 -15.14 -0.39 7.20
N SER A 253 -16.29 -1.06 7.26
CA SER A 253 -17.53 -0.63 6.60
C SER A 253 -18.01 0.75 7.06
N GLY A 254 -17.87 1.06 8.35
CA GLY A 254 -18.22 2.37 8.91
C GLY A 254 -17.31 3.48 8.40
N TRP A 255 -16.00 3.22 8.30
CA TRP A 255 -15.03 4.15 7.74
C TRP A 255 -15.20 4.34 6.23
N THR A 256 -15.39 3.26 5.48
CA THR A 256 -15.72 3.32 4.05
C THR A 256 -16.98 4.14 3.83
N ARG A 257 -18.05 3.89 4.59
CA ARG A 257 -19.29 4.66 4.47
C ARG A 257 -19.11 6.14 4.77
N LEU A 258 -18.35 6.49 5.81
CA LEU A 258 -18.01 7.88 6.12
C LEU A 258 -17.25 8.53 4.95
N ALA A 259 -16.17 7.88 4.50
CA ALA A 259 -15.32 8.40 3.42
C ALA A 259 -16.12 8.60 2.13
N ASP A 260 -16.93 7.62 1.74
CA ASP A 260 -17.77 7.68 0.54
C ASP A 260 -18.79 8.83 0.60
N GLU A 261 -19.47 9.03 1.73
CA GLU A 261 -20.44 10.13 1.90
C GLU A 261 -19.77 11.51 1.90
N CYS A 262 -18.48 11.60 2.27
CA CYS A 262 -17.72 12.84 2.12
C CYS A 262 -17.62 13.22 0.64
N LEU A 263 -17.49 12.24 -0.25
CA LEU A 263 -17.19 12.44 -1.66
C LEU A 263 -18.45 12.54 -2.53
N MET A 264 -19.46 11.73 -2.22
CA MET A 264 -20.61 11.47 -3.08
C MET A 264 -21.44 12.73 -3.35
N LEU A 265 -21.67 13.58 -2.33
CA LEU A 265 -22.56 14.73 -2.48
C LEU A 265 -22.09 15.73 -3.55
N PRO A 266 -20.84 16.24 -3.52
CA PRO A 266 -20.40 17.15 -4.57
C PRO A 266 -20.42 16.52 -5.96
N LEU A 267 -20.11 15.23 -6.10
CA LEU A 267 -20.21 14.55 -7.38
C LEU A 267 -21.65 14.46 -7.89
N GLN A 268 -22.61 14.14 -7.01
CA GLN A 268 -24.03 14.13 -7.34
C GLN A 268 -24.54 15.51 -7.76
N LEU A 269 -24.12 16.57 -7.08
CA LEU A 269 -24.49 17.95 -7.41
C LEU A 269 -23.92 18.38 -8.76
N LEU A 270 -22.66 18.03 -9.06
CA LEU A 270 -22.04 18.29 -10.36
C LEU A 270 -22.74 17.52 -11.47
N ALA A 271 -23.02 16.23 -11.26
CA ALA A 271 -23.68 15.39 -12.25
C ALA A 271 -25.12 15.88 -12.54
N GLY A 272 -25.89 16.19 -11.48
CA GLY A 272 -27.26 16.67 -11.61
C GLY A 272 -27.39 18.08 -12.21
N SER A 273 -26.33 18.89 -12.17
CA SER A 273 -26.30 20.23 -12.78
C SER A 273 -25.75 20.24 -14.21
N GLY A 274 -25.37 19.08 -14.78
CA GLY A 274 -24.74 18.99 -16.09
C GLY A 274 -23.32 19.56 -16.13
N ALA A 275 -22.68 19.75 -14.97
CA ALA A 275 -21.29 20.16 -14.85
C ALA A 275 -20.36 18.95 -15.01
N ALA A 276 -20.43 18.32 -16.19
CA ALA A 276 -19.61 17.17 -16.57
C ALA A 276 -18.56 17.58 -17.62
N CYS A 277 -17.60 16.71 -17.92
CA CYS A 277 -16.55 16.93 -18.91
C CYS A 277 -16.31 15.69 -19.77
N GLU A 278 -15.72 15.90 -20.94
CA GLU A 278 -15.26 14.81 -21.81
C GLU A 278 -13.99 14.16 -21.25
N GLU A 279 -13.82 12.87 -21.53
CA GLU A 279 -12.67 12.09 -21.09
C GLU A 279 -11.33 12.67 -21.59
N ALA A 280 -11.28 13.16 -22.82
CA ALA A 280 -10.07 13.77 -23.38
C ALA A 280 -9.65 15.02 -22.62
N GLY A 281 -10.60 15.89 -22.26
CA GLY A 281 -10.33 17.09 -21.47
C GLY A 281 -9.90 16.75 -20.05
N LEU A 282 -10.55 15.75 -19.43
CA LEU A 282 -10.19 15.23 -18.11
C LEU A 282 -8.77 14.65 -18.11
N ALA A 283 -8.39 13.88 -19.13
CA ALA A 283 -7.07 13.29 -19.24
C ALA A 283 -5.95 14.34 -19.33
N VAL A 284 -6.15 15.38 -20.14
CA VAL A 284 -5.21 16.51 -20.25
C VAL A 284 -5.08 17.24 -18.92
N MET A 285 -6.21 17.54 -18.26
CA MET A 285 -6.18 18.21 -16.96
C MET A 285 -5.46 17.37 -15.91
N MET A 286 -5.73 16.07 -15.86
CA MET A 286 -5.14 15.19 -14.87
C MET A 286 -3.62 15.03 -15.07
N ASP A 287 -3.15 14.93 -16.30
CA ASP A 287 -1.71 14.90 -16.60
C ASP A 287 -1.00 16.16 -16.09
N GLN A 288 -1.60 17.33 -16.31
CA GLN A 288 -1.09 18.59 -15.77
C GLN A 288 -1.14 18.62 -14.24
N TRP A 289 -2.28 18.21 -13.66
CA TRP A 289 -2.55 18.22 -12.23
C TRP A 289 -1.55 17.38 -11.46
N ARG A 290 -1.10 16.23 -11.98
CA ARG A 290 -0.09 15.39 -11.31
C ARG A 290 1.18 16.14 -10.93
N ASN A 291 1.54 17.20 -11.66
CA ASN A 291 2.83 17.88 -11.54
C ASN A 291 2.75 19.38 -11.22
N HIS A 292 1.59 20.02 -11.41
CA HIS A 292 1.44 21.48 -11.34
C HIS A 292 0.31 21.91 -10.40
N ALA A 293 0.51 23.01 -9.67
CA ALA A 293 -0.54 23.64 -8.88
C ALA A 293 -1.41 24.56 -9.76
N GLY A 294 -2.65 24.77 -9.35
CA GLY A 294 -3.55 25.75 -9.95
C GLY A 294 -3.97 25.38 -11.38
N VAL A 295 -4.08 24.08 -11.65
CA VAL A 295 -4.51 23.58 -12.95
C VAL A 295 -5.98 23.92 -13.17
N ALA A 296 -6.29 24.44 -14.36
CA ALA A 296 -7.66 24.79 -14.72
C ALA A 296 -8.51 23.52 -14.89
N MET A 297 -9.75 23.57 -14.38
CA MET A 297 -10.74 22.52 -14.61
C MET A 297 -11.03 22.36 -16.11
N PRO A 298 -11.34 21.15 -16.59
CA PRO A 298 -11.66 20.92 -18.00
C PRO A 298 -12.91 21.70 -18.40
N LEU A 299 -13.13 21.87 -19.71
CA LEU A 299 -14.36 22.49 -20.21
C LEU A 299 -15.56 21.65 -19.76
N MET A 300 -16.53 22.31 -19.13
CA MET A 300 -17.76 21.66 -18.70
C MET A 300 -18.78 21.65 -19.84
N SER A 301 -19.43 20.51 -20.06
CA SER A 301 -20.49 20.30 -21.06
C SER A 301 -21.55 19.33 -20.49
N PRO A 302 -22.84 19.58 -20.75
CA PRO A 302 -23.92 18.66 -20.38
C PRO A 302 -23.81 17.27 -21.01
N GLU A 303 -23.13 17.16 -22.15
CA GLU A 303 -22.84 15.91 -22.87
C GLU A 303 -21.62 15.16 -22.29
N GLY A 304 -20.90 15.77 -21.35
CA GLY A 304 -19.76 15.18 -20.68
C GLY A 304 -20.10 13.87 -19.95
N GLN A 305 -19.11 12.99 -19.87
CA GLN A 305 -19.28 11.65 -19.29
C GLN A 305 -18.72 11.54 -17.87
N TRP A 306 -17.95 12.53 -17.44
CA TRP A 306 -17.21 12.52 -16.18
C TRP A 306 -17.50 13.75 -15.35
N VAL A 307 -17.65 13.56 -14.04
CA VAL A 307 -17.64 14.65 -13.06
C VAL A 307 -16.35 14.60 -12.27
N VAL A 308 -15.83 15.79 -11.97
CA VAL A 308 -14.57 15.93 -11.23
C VAL A 308 -14.68 17.08 -10.25
N SER A 309 -14.15 16.88 -9.04
CA SER A 309 -14.15 17.87 -7.97
C SER A 309 -12.82 17.90 -7.23
N GLU A 310 -12.31 19.11 -7.03
CA GLU A 310 -11.17 19.41 -6.15
C GLU A 310 -11.60 20.06 -4.82
N ARG A 311 -12.88 20.42 -4.68
CA ARG A 311 -13.38 21.37 -3.67
C ARG A 311 -13.80 20.75 -2.33
N LEU A 312 -13.50 19.46 -2.16
CA LEU A 312 -13.79 18.73 -0.93
C LEU A 312 -12.77 19.02 0.17
N ALA A 313 -11.52 19.26 -0.24
CA ALA A 313 -10.46 19.77 0.62
C ALA A 313 -10.49 21.32 0.64
N ALA A 314 -9.78 21.93 1.59
CA ALA A 314 -9.63 23.39 1.78
C ALA A 314 -8.94 24.06 0.58
N ASP A 315 -8.40 25.27 0.75
CA ASP A 315 -7.87 26.19 -0.27
C ASP A 315 -6.77 25.65 -1.22
N HIS A 316 -6.49 24.35 -1.23
CA HIS A 316 -5.47 23.70 -2.06
C HIS A 316 -6.06 22.58 -2.92
N ASP A 317 -5.48 22.42 -4.11
CA ASP A 317 -5.87 21.47 -5.15
C ASP A 317 -5.24 20.08 -4.97
N ASP A 318 -5.01 19.62 -3.73
CA ASP A 318 -4.28 18.36 -3.46
C ASP A 318 -5.14 17.10 -3.51
N LEU A 319 -6.47 17.26 -3.51
CA LEU A 319 -7.45 16.18 -3.59
C LEU A 319 -8.24 16.32 -4.87
N LEU A 320 -8.20 15.31 -5.71
CA LEU A 320 -9.02 15.20 -6.91
C LEU A 320 -9.93 13.98 -6.78
N VAL A 321 -11.22 14.19 -7.02
CA VAL A 321 -12.24 13.15 -6.90
C VAL A 321 -13.02 13.12 -8.19
N LEU A 322 -13.13 11.95 -8.80
CA LEU A 322 -13.79 11.81 -10.10
C LEU A 322 -14.64 10.54 -10.18
N ALA A 323 -15.70 10.62 -10.98
CA ALA A 323 -16.59 9.50 -11.26
C ALA A 323 -17.26 9.70 -12.62
N SER A 324 -17.72 8.62 -13.24
CA SER A 324 -18.60 8.75 -14.39
C SER A 324 -19.93 9.38 -13.95
N VAL A 325 -20.58 10.13 -14.83
CA VAL A 325 -21.91 10.72 -14.56
C VAL A 325 -22.92 9.67 -14.10
N PRO A 326 -23.04 8.49 -14.74
CA PRO A 326 -23.92 7.43 -14.27
C PRO A 326 -23.56 6.91 -12.87
N ASP A 327 -22.27 6.71 -12.57
CA ASP A 327 -21.86 6.21 -11.26
C ASP A 327 -22.11 7.25 -10.16
N ALA A 328 -21.90 8.53 -10.44
CA ALA A 328 -22.20 9.63 -9.52
C ALA A 328 -23.71 9.75 -9.24
N ILE A 329 -24.55 9.73 -10.28
CA ILE A 329 -26.02 9.81 -10.14
C ILE A 329 -26.57 8.63 -9.36
N ASN A 330 -26.10 7.41 -9.68
CA ASN A 330 -26.56 6.18 -9.03
C ASN A 330 -25.90 5.92 -7.67
N GLY A 331 -24.93 6.73 -7.26
CA GLY A 331 -24.23 6.59 -5.98
C GLY A 331 -23.37 5.33 -5.89
N VAL A 332 -22.73 4.92 -6.98
CA VAL A 332 -21.85 3.73 -7.05
C VAL A 332 -20.47 4.09 -6.51
N THR A 333 -20.30 4.01 -5.19
CA THR A 333 -19.10 4.54 -4.50
C THR A 333 -17.82 3.78 -4.79
N ASP A 334 -17.92 2.47 -5.05
CA ASP A 334 -16.77 1.62 -5.39
C ASP A 334 -16.05 2.05 -6.68
N ARG A 335 -16.71 2.85 -7.53
CA ARG A 335 -16.19 3.38 -8.79
C ARG A 335 -15.80 4.87 -8.71
N ILE A 336 -15.88 5.47 -7.52
CA ILE A 336 -15.37 6.82 -7.30
C ILE A 336 -13.85 6.72 -7.14
N GLN A 337 -13.13 7.41 -8.01
CA GLN A 337 -11.68 7.52 -7.91
C GLN A 337 -11.28 8.70 -7.04
N VAL A 338 -10.34 8.46 -6.12
CA VAL A 338 -9.85 9.42 -5.14
C VAL A 338 -8.34 9.52 -5.26
N TRP A 339 -7.87 10.68 -5.69
CA TRP A 339 -6.47 10.97 -5.95
C TRP A 339 -5.97 12.05 -5.01
N LEU A 340 -4.91 11.75 -4.29
CA LEU A 340 -4.16 12.72 -3.48
C LEU A 340 -2.79 12.95 -4.10
N ARG A 341 -2.43 14.23 -4.28
CA ARG A 341 -1.12 14.64 -4.78
C ARG A 341 -0.58 15.79 -3.95
N LEU A 342 0.63 15.63 -3.44
CA LEU A 342 1.40 16.73 -2.83
C LEU A 342 2.50 17.21 -3.80
N ILE A 343 2.53 18.49 -4.13
CA ILE A 343 3.65 19.06 -4.89
C ILE A 343 4.80 19.30 -3.93
N ASP A 344 5.91 18.60 -4.17
CA ASP A 344 7.01 18.56 -3.21
C ASP A 344 8.34 19.04 -3.80
N SER A 345 8.33 19.94 -4.78
CA SER A 345 9.57 20.55 -5.28
C SER A 345 10.32 21.26 -4.13
N THR A 346 11.65 21.39 -4.22
CA THR A 346 12.46 22.09 -3.20
C THR A 346 11.88 23.47 -2.86
N GLN A 347 11.44 24.21 -3.88
CA GLN A 347 10.82 25.53 -3.73
C GLN A 347 9.48 25.47 -2.98
N GLU A 348 8.62 24.48 -3.26
CA GLU A 348 7.36 24.31 -2.54
C GLU A 348 7.60 23.95 -1.06
N ARG A 349 8.56 23.05 -0.79
CA ARG A 349 8.85 22.57 0.58
C ARG A 349 9.34 23.66 1.52
N GLU A 350 9.92 24.73 0.98
CA GLU A 350 10.38 25.90 1.72
C GLU A 350 9.29 26.95 1.98
N LYS A 351 8.13 26.86 1.30
CA LYS A 351 7.09 27.87 1.44
C LYS A 351 6.49 27.87 2.86
N PRO A 352 6.20 29.06 3.41
CA PRO A 352 5.37 29.17 4.61
C PRO A 352 4.04 28.43 4.39
N GLY A 353 3.62 27.63 5.38
CA GLY A 353 2.39 26.83 5.30
C GLY A 353 2.54 25.45 4.67
N PHE A 354 3.70 25.10 4.08
CA PHE A 354 3.90 23.75 3.52
C PHE A 354 3.75 22.65 4.59
N SER A 355 4.17 22.90 5.83
CA SER A 355 4.01 21.97 6.94
C SER A 355 2.53 21.64 7.20
N ASP A 356 1.65 22.64 7.19
CA ASP A 356 0.22 22.42 7.41
C ASP A 356 -0.45 21.73 6.22
N ARG A 357 -0.04 22.08 4.99
CA ARG A 357 -0.47 21.37 3.78
C ARG A 357 -0.07 19.90 3.80
N TRP A 358 1.18 19.58 4.18
CA TRP A 358 1.67 18.20 4.32
C TRP A 358 0.91 17.43 5.41
N ARG A 359 0.69 18.02 6.58
CA ARG A 359 -0.11 17.41 7.66
C ARG A 359 -1.53 17.09 7.22
N ARG A 360 -2.16 18.05 6.54
CA ARG A 360 -3.50 17.88 5.97
C ARG A 360 -3.52 16.75 4.93
N PHE A 361 -2.55 16.71 4.03
CA PHE A 361 -2.40 15.64 3.03
C PHE A 361 -2.34 14.25 3.69
N LEU A 362 -1.53 14.10 4.75
CA LEU A 362 -1.43 12.85 5.51
C LEU A 362 -2.74 12.46 6.20
N ALA A 363 -3.47 13.42 6.78
CA ALA A 363 -4.75 13.18 7.43
C ALA A 363 -5.88 12.87 6.42
N LEU A 364 -5.84 13.45 5.22
CA LEU A 364 -6.70 13.05 4.09
C LEU A 364 -6.40 11.61 3.67
N ALA A 365 -5.11 11.23 3.61
CA ALA A 365 -4.73 9.86 3.29
C ALA A 365 -5.24 8.84 4.32
N ASN A 366 -5.21 9.19 5.62
CA ASN A 366 -5.80 8.36 6.67
C ASN A 366 -7.31 8.14 6.47
N LEU A 367 -8.06 9.18 6.06
CA LEU A 367 -9.51 9.09 5.89
C LEU A 367 -9.89 8.34 4.61
N PHE A 368 -9.22 8.65 3.48
CA PHE A 368 -9.62 8.14 2.17
C PHE A 368 -8.99 6.80 1.79
N GLN A 369 -8.04 6.26 2.58
CA GLN A 369 -7.56 4.89 2.39
C GLN A 369 -8.68 3.83 2.40
N PHE A 370 -9.83 4.16 3.00
CA PHE A 370 -10.98 3.27 3.11
C PHE A 370 -11.86 3.25 1.84
N CYS A 371 -11.63 4.17 0.90
CA CYS A 371 -12.28 4.15 -0.41
C CYS A 371 -11.67 3.08 -1.32
N ARG A 372 -12.49 2.51 -2.21
CA ARG A 372 -12.09 1.40 -3.07
C ARG A 372 -10.98 1.76 -4.06
N GLN A 373 -11.05 2.95 -4.64
CA GLN A 373 -10.13 3.45 -5.67
C GLN A 373 -9.36 4.69 -5.17
N PHE A 374 -8.59 4.50 -4.10
CA PHE A 374 -7.75 5.55 -3.51
C PHE A 374 -6.28 5.44 -3.95
N ARG A 375 -5.67 6.57 -4.32
CA ARG A 375 -4.24 6.68 -4.64
C ARG A 375 -3.67 7.97 -4.06
N ALA A 376 -2.49 7.89 -3.44
CA ALA A 376 -1.75 9.05 -2.93
C ALA A 376 -0.30 9.02 -3.42
N PHE A 377 0.21 10.16 -3.88
CA PHE A 377 1.58 10.29 -4.41
C PHE A 377 2.11 11.71 -4.22
N VAL A 378 3.39 11.90 -4.51
CA VAL A 378 4.00 13.23 -4.60
C VAL A 378 4.46 13.55 -6.02
N ALA A 379 4.49 14.83 -6.39
CA ALA A 379 4.81 15.26 -7.76
C ALA A 379 6.18 14.77 -8.26
N THR A 380 7.17 14.67 -7.36
CA THR A 380 8.49 14.12 -7.69
C THR A 380 8.41 12.70 -8.28
N GLU A 381 7.48 11.86 -7.81
CA GLU A 381 7.32 10.49 -8.33
C GLU A 381 6.91 10.46 -9.80
N VAL A 382 6.25 11.51 -10.29
CA VAL A 382 5.83 11.60 -11.68
C VAL A 382 7.03 11.90 -12.56
N ALA A 383 7.92 12.79 -12.10
CA ALA A 383 9.19 13.05 -12.77
C ALA A 383 10.11 11.82 -12.77
N GLU A 384 10.05 10.99 -11.72
CA GLU A 384 10.78 9.71 -11.61
C GLU A 384 10.12 8.56 -12.40
N GLY A 385 8.89 8.74 -12.91
CA GLY A 385 8.13 7.68 -13.57
C GLY A 385 7.64 6.57 -12.62
N THR A 386 7.57 6.83 -11.32
CA THR A 386 7.12 5.87 -10.29
C THR A 386 5.75 6.21 -9.69
N ALA A 387 5.14 7.34 -10.11
CA ALA A 387 3.80 7.70 -9.69
C ALA A 387 2.76 6.70 -10.25
N PRO A 388 1.65 6.45 -9.53
CA PRO A 388 0.61 5.54 -10.01
C PRO A 388 0.06 6.00 -11.37
N ASP A 389 -0.22 5.03 -12.24
CA ASP A 389 -0.83 5.27 -13.54
C ASP A 389 -2.25 5.79 -13.40
N VAL A 390 -2.56 6.81 -14.20
CA VAL A 390 -3.91 7.36 -14.30
C VAL A 390 -4.70 6.54 -15.30
N GLY A 391 -5.69 5.81 -14.80
CA GLY A 391 -6.66 5.10 -15.63
C GLY A 391 -8.04 5.74 -15.50
N PHE A 392 -8.57 6.29 -16.58
CA PHE A 392 -10.01 6.58 -16.72
C PHE A 392 -10.80 5.35 -17.14
N ALA A 393 -10.12 4.21 -17.26
CA ALA A 393 -10.75 2.95 -17.53
C ALA A 393 -11.88 2.76 -16.52
N ARG A 394 -13.13 2.71 -17.03
CA ARG A 394 -14.16 1.90 -16.38
C ARG A 394 -13.45 0.60 -16.03
N GLU A 395 -13.42 0.22 -14.75
CA GLU A 395 -13.19 -1.19 -14.43
C GLU A 395 -14.17 -1.94 -15.31
N VAL A 396 -13.66 -2.53 -16.38
CA VAL A 396 -14.40 -3.53 -17.14
C VAL A 396 -14.54 -4.58 -16.07
N ALA A 397 -15.75 -4.66 -15.48
CA ALA A 397 -16.04 -5.68 -14.49
C ALA A 397 -15.56 -6.97 -15.11
N LEU A 398 -14.53 -7.57 -14.51
CA LEU A 398 -13.93 -8.78 -15.05
C LEU A 398 -15.09 -9.73 -15.32
N ASP A 399 -15.18 -10.25 -16.54
CA ASP A 399 -16.14 -11.29 -16.81
C ASP A 399 -15.83 -12.51 -15.94
N GLN A 400 -16.75 -13.48 -15.92
CA GLN A 400 -16.58 -14.62 -15.02
C GLN A 400 -15.26 -15.37 -15.28
N HIS A 401 -14.84 -15.50 -16.54
CA HIS A 401 -13.60 -16.20 -16.90
C HIS A 401 -12.38 -15.49 -16.32
N TRP A 402 -12.30 -14.15 -16.42
CA TRP A 402 -11.20 -13.39 -15.83
C TRP A 402 -11.22 -13.36 -14.30
N ARG A 403 -12.39 -13.45 -13.65
CA ARG A 403 -12.47 -13.62 -12.20
C ARG A 403 -11.93 -14.97 -11.76
N ASP A 404 -12.25 -16.03 -12.49
CA ASP A 404 -11.78 -17.37 -12.21
C ASP A 404 -10.25 -17.42 -12.31
N VAL A 405 -9.67 -16.81 -13.36
CA VAL A 405 -8.21 -16.63 -13.49
C VAL A 405 -7.63 -15.83 -12.31
N GLN A 406 -8.25 -14.71 -11.93
CA GLN A 406 -7.75 -13.87 -10.84
C GLN A 406 -7.78 -14.58 -9.48
N GLN A 407 -8.74 -15.47 -9.25
CA GLN A 407 -8.85 -16.25 -8.01
C GLN A 407 -7.87 -17.44 -7.98
N ALA A 408 -7.51 -17.97 -9.14
CA ALA A 408 -6.65 -19.14 -9.26
C ALA A 408 -5.14 -18.80 -9.19
N VAL A 409 -4.74 -17.55 -9.47
CA VAL A 409 -3.33 -17.14 -9.36
C VAL A 409 -2.92 -16.69 -7.96
N VAL A 410 -1.62 -16.76 -7.69
CA VAL A 410 -1.02 -16.16 -6.48
C VAL A 410 -1.33 -14.66 -6.33
N ALA A 411 -1.45 -14.20 -5.08
CA ALA A 411 -1.82 -12.81 -4.75
C ALA A 411 -0.97 -11.74 -5.44
N ALA A 412 0.33 -12.02 -5.67
CA ALA A 412 1.23 -11.09 -6.36
C ALA A 412 0.86 -10.83 -7.83
N LEU A 413 0.17 -11.77 -8.49
CA LEU A 413 -0.27 -11.62 -9.89
C LEU A 413 -1.68 -11.05 -10.02
N GLN A 414 -2.48 -10.97 -8.95
CA GLN A 414 -3.85 -10.46 -9.02
C GLN A 414 -3.97 -9.05 -9.62
N PRO A 415 -3.08 -8.08 -9.30
CA PRO A 415 -3.10 -6.77 -9.93
C PRO A 415 -2.71 -6.82 -11.41
N VAL A 416 -1.81 -7.73 -11.77
CA VAL A 416 -1.33 -7.93 -13.15
C VAL A 416 -2.45 -8.51 -14.02
N VAL A 417 -3.19 -9.51 -13.52
CA VAL A 417 -4.35 -10.11 -14.20
C VAL A 417 -5.41 -9.06 -14.52
N ALA A 418 -5.73 -8.16 -13.58
CA ALA A 418 -6.70 -7.09 -13.80
C ALA A 418 -6.27 -6.13 -14.93
N GLN A 419 -4.99 -5.80 -15.01
CA GLN A 419 -4.43 -4.94 -16.06
C GLN A 419 -4.43 -5.64 -17.42
N ILE A 420 -4.05 -6.92 -17.47
CA ILE A 420 -4.04 -7.71 -18.70
C ILE A 420 -5.47 -7.92 -19.24
N ALA A 421 -6.44 -8.17 -18.37
CA ALA A 421 -7.85 -8.27 -18.75
C ALA A 421 -8.40 -6.95 -19.31
N THR A 422 -8.06 -5.82 -18.69
CA THR A 422 -8.45 -4.48 -19.17
C THR A 422 -7.87 -4.19 -20.57
N ALA A 423 -6.68 -4.72 -20.86
CA ALA A 423 -6.02 -4.60 -22.15
C ALA A 423 -6.58 -5.54 -23.24
N ARG A 424 -7.66 -6.29 -22.96
CA ARG A 424 -8.28 -7.24 -23.89
C ARG A 424 -7.28 -8.25 -24.46
N ILE A 425 -6.44 -8.80 -23.59
CA ILE A 425 -5.56 -9.93 -23.94
C ILE A 425 -6.38 -11.22 -23.97
N ALA A 426 -5.94 -12.23 -24.73
CA ALA A 426 -6.61 -13.52 -24.76
C ALA A 426 -6.51 -14.20 -23.37
N LEU A 427 -7.54 -14.98 -23.00
CA LEU A 427 -7.56 -15.68 -21.73
C LEU A 427 -6.33 -16.62 -21.60
N PRO A 428 -5.56 -16.54 -20.50
CA PRO A 428 -4.50 -17.49 -20.23
C PRO A 428 -5.03 -18.84 -19.77
N GLU A 429 -4.21 -19.87 -19.92
CA GLU A 429 -4.31 -21.09 -19.13
C GLU A 429 -3.63 -20.88 -17.77
N VAL A 430 -4.25 -21.40 -16.71
CA VAL A 430 -3.77 -21.32 -15.33
C VAL A 430 -3.18 -22.67 -14.92
N GLU A 431 -2.10 -22.66 -14.13
CA GLU A 431 -1.43 -23.87 -13.64
C GLU A 431 -1.00 -24.84 -14.75
N VAL A 432 -0.21 -24.35 -15.71
CA VAL A 432 0.24 -25.18 -16.84
C VAL A 432 1.52 -25.92 -16.49
N TYR A 433 1.51 -27.24 -16.65
CA TYR A 433 2.66 -28.10 -16.46
C TYR A 433 3.40 -28.31 -17.79
N LEU A 434 4.74 -28.34 -17.73
CA LEU A 434 5.55 -28.59 -18.91
C LEU A 434 5.40 -30.02 -19.45
N SER A 435 5.13 -30.97 -18.56
CA SER A 435 4.77 -32.36 -18.84
C SER A 435 4.05 -32.97 -17.64
N ASP A 436 3.37 -34.10 -17.83
CA ASP A 436 2.67 -34.84 -16.75
C ASP A 436 3.59 -35.29 -15.60
N ALA A 437 4.90 -35.30 -15.83
CA ALA A 437 5.92 -35.67 -14.83
C ALA A 437 6.66 -34.44 -14.25
N SER A 438 6.25 -33.21 -14.61
CA SER A 438 6.89 -31.98 -14.14
C SER A 438 6.50 -31.67 -12.69
N ASP A 439 7.48 -31.49 -11.82
CA ASP A 439 7.27 -31.06 -10.43
C ASP A 439 6.95 -29.55 -10.32
N CYS A 440 7.00 -28.81 -11.44
CA CYS A 440 6.74 -27.37 -11.49
C CYS A 440 5.72 -27.02 -12.58
N PHE A 441 4.86 -26.05 -12.29
CA PHE A 441 3.91 -25.45 -13.22
C PHE A 441 4.18 -23.95 -13.40
N ALA A 442 3.62 -23.37 -14.46
CA ALA A 442 3.53 -21.94 -14.66
C ALA A 442 2.19 -21.42 -14.16
N GLU A 443 2.20 -20.30 -13.44
CA GLU A 443 0.97 -19.66 -12.92
C GLU A 443 0.03 -19.29 -14.05
N LEU A 444 0.58 -18.75 -15.15
CA LEU A 444 -0.16 -18.35 -16.34
C LEU A 444 0.61 -18.73 -17.59
N ALA A 445 -0.10 -19.20 -18.62
CA ALA A 445 0.50 -19.59 -19.88
C ALA A 445 -0.35 -19.18 -21.09
N TRP A 446 0.32 -18.82 -22.18
CA TRP A 446 -0.30 -18.61 -23.49
C TRP A 446 0.43 -19.45 -24.54
N HIS A 447 -0.33 -20.26 -25.27
CA HIS A 447 0.20 -21.08 -26.35
C HIS A 447 0.27 -20.30 -27.66
N LYS A 448 1.32 -20.56 -28.43
CA LYS A 448 1.47 -20.07 -29.79
C LYS A 448 0.39 -20.70 -30.67
N ALA A 449 -0.35 -19.85 -31.39
CA ALA A 449 -1.33 -20.32 -32.35
C ALA A 449 -0.67 -21.23 -33.41
N PRO A 450 -1.30 -22.36 -33.78
CA PRO A 450 -0.76 -23.26 -34.80
C PRO A 450 -0.63 -22.51 -36.12
N THR A 451 0.55 -22.56 -36.73
CA THR A 451 0.76 -22.05 -38.08
C THR A 451 -0.07 -22.88 -39.05
N THR A 452 -1.16 -22.32 -39.58
CA THR A 452 -1.90 -22.93 -40.68
C THR A 452 -0.99 -23.01 -41.91
N PRO A 453 -0.94 -24.14 -42.64
CA PRO A 453 -0.24 -24.19 -43.91
C PRO A 453 -0.88 -23.19 -44.87
N ALA A 454 -0.04 -22.40 -45.53
CA ALA A 454 -0.36 -21.29 -46.42
C ALA A 454 -1.74 -21.39 -47.11
N GLY A 455 -2.65 -20.47 -46.78
CA GLY A 455 -3.90 -20.32 -47.51
C GLY A 455 -4.95 -19.47 -46.81
N LYS A 456 -4.97 -18.18 -47.15
CA LYS A 456 -5.98 -17.14 -46.86
C LYS A 456 -5.76 -16.32 -45.59
N ASN A 457 -5.16 -15.14 -45.80
CA ASN A 457 -5.34 -13.96 -44.97
C ASN A 457 -6.83 -13.68 -44.75
N TRP A 458 -7.24 -13.52 -43.50
CA TRP A 458 -8.31 -12.63 -43.12
C TRP A 458 -7.74 -11.56 -42.20
N GLY A 459 -7.97 -10.30 -42.56
CA GLY A 459 -7.52 -9.15 -41.79
C GLY A 459 -8.25 -9.05 -40.46
N ARG A 460 -7.62 -9.55 -39.40
CA ARG A 460 -7.84 -9.12 -38.02
C ARG A 460 -6.49 -8.70 -37.45
N GLY A 461 -6.50 -7.68 -36.59
CA GLY A 461 -5.30 -7.14 -35.93
C GLY A 461 -4.68 -8.06 -34.89
N ASP A 462 -4.80 -9.39 -35.04
CA ASP A 462 -4.23 -10.36 -34.11
C ASP A 462 -2.75 -10.49 -34.40
N THR A 463 -1.93 -9.98 -33.49
CA THR A 463 -0.48 -10.16 -33.58
C THR A 463 -0.18 -11.58 -33.10
N PRO A 464 0.26 -12.52 -33.97
CA PRO A 464 0.47 -13.90 -33.55
C PRO A 464 1.63 -13.98 -32.57
N LEU A 465 1.47 -14.78 -31.52
CA LEU A 465 2.55 -15.11 -30.59
C LEU A 465 3.76 -15.68 -31.36
N ARG A 466 4.94 -15.10 -31.12
CA ARG A 466 6.18 -15.59 -31.73
C ARG A 466 6.65 -16.92 -31.09
N ALA A 467 6.37 -17.11 -29.80
CA ALA A 467 6.66 -18.28 -28.99
C ALA A 467 5.57 -18.45 -27.91
N ASN A 468 5.45 -19.64 -27.32
CA ASN A 468 4.64 -19.83 -26.12
C ASN A 468 5.19 -18.95 -24.98
N ILE A 469 4.34 -18.42 -24.12
CA ILE A 469 4.74 -17.57 -22.99
C ILE A 469 4.27 -18.21 -21.69
N ALA A 470 5.17 -18.33 -20.72
CA ALA A 470 4.88 -18.83 -19.38
C ALA A 470 5.31 -17.82 -18.31
N ILE A 471 4.45 -17.60 -17.33
CA ILE A 471 4.74 -16.76 -16.15
C ILE A 471 5.08 -17.67 -14.97
N LEU A 472 6.30 -17.54 -14.44
CA LEU A 472 6.78 -18.29 -13.28
C LEU A 472 6.95 -17.34 -12.07
N VAL A 473 6.43 -17.75 -10.90
CA VAL A 473 6.45 -16.91 -9.69
C VAL A 473 7.12 -17.63 -8.52
N GLY A 474 7.81 -16.86 -7.68
CA GLY A 474 8.46 -17.39 -6.46
C GLY A 474 9.44 -18.51 -6.78
N ASP A 475 9.29 -19.65 -6.12
CA ASP A 475 10.19 -20.80 -6.27
C ASP A 475 10.09 -21.46 -7.67
N GLN A 476 8.98 -21.26 -8.40
CA GLN A 476 8.84 -21.77 -9.78
C GLN A 476 9.86 -21.13 -10.73
N ALA A 477 10.30 -19.90 -10.45
CA ALA A 477 11.30 -19.20 -11.28
C ALA A 477 12.64 -19.96 -11.35
N ALA A 478 12.92 -20.86 -10.41
CA ALA A 478 14.10 -21.74 -10.45
C ALA A 478 14.07 -22.72 -11.64
N PHE A 479 12.88 -23.02 -12.19
CA PHE A 479 12.69 -23.92 -13.33
C PHE A 479 12.69 -23.20 -14.69
N ALA A 480 13.00 -21.90 -14.72
CA ALA A 480 12.97 -21.09 -15.94
C ALA A 480 13.81 -21.69 -17.08
N SER A 481 14.98 -22.26 -16.79
CA SER A 481 15.85 -22.86 -17.81
C SER A 481 15.23 -24.09 -18.47
N GLU A 482 14.42 -24.86 -17.75
CA GLU A 482 13.74 -26.05 -18.28
C GLU A 482 12.64 -25.65 -19.27
N TRP A 483 11.81 -24.69 -18.87
CA TRP A 483 10.79 -24.09 -19.73
C TRP A 483 11.39 -23.46 -20.99
N GLN A 484 12.48 -22.71 -20.84
CA GLN A 484 13.22 -22.14 -21.97
C GLN A 484 13.78 -23.23 -22.90
N GLY A 485 14.32 -24.32 -22.34
CA GLY A 485 14.80 -25.47 -23.10
C GLY A 485 13.70 -26.15 -23.92
N ALA A 486 12.45 -26.12 -23.43
CA ALA A 486 11.27 -26.59 -24.13
C ALA A 486 10.67 -25.58 -25.13
N GLY A 487 11.36 -24.46 -25.39
CA GLY A 487 10.95 -23.46 -26.38
C GLY A 487 9.94 -22.43 -25.89
N TRP A 488 9.69 -22.39 -24.57
CA TRP A 488 8.85 -21.36 -23.97
C TRP A 488 9.65 -20.08 -23.69
N ARG A 489 8.99 -18.95 -23.90
CA ARG A 489 9.46 -17.67 -23.37
C ARG A 489 8.99 -17.54 -21.93
N VAL A 490 9.93 -17.57 -21.00
CA VAL A 490 9.65 -17.40 -19.57
C VAL A 490 9.66 -15.92 -19.20
N VAL A 491 8.65 -15.51 -18.44
CA VAL A 491 8.56 -14.22 -17.77
C VAL A 491 8.47 -14.48 -16.26
N THR A 492 9.27 -13.80 -15.47
CA THR A 492 9.22 -13.91 -14.01
C THR A 492 8.52 -12.69 -13.38
N LEU A 493 8.09 -12.81 -12.14
CA LEU A 493 7.54 -11.65 -11.40
C LEU A 493 8.54 -10.48 -11.34
N ALA A 494 9.84 -10.77 -11.17
CA ALA A 494 10.89 -9.75 -11.16
C ALA A 494 11.01 -9.02 -12.52
N ASP A 495 10.77 -9.71 -13.64
CA ASP A 495 10.75 -9.06 -14.96
C ASP A 495 9.58 -8.06 -15.07
N ILE A 496 8.41 -8.43 -14.54
CA ILE A 496 7.22 -7.58 -14.53
C ILE A 496 7.43 -6.37 -13.60
N GLU A 497 8.03 -6.57 -12.43
CA GLU A 497 8.34 -5.49 -11.48
C GLU A 497 9.31 -4.47 -12.07
N VAL A 498 10.35 -4.93 -12.80
CA VAL A 498 11.37 -4.04 -13.38
C VAL A 498 10.88 -3.34 -14.65
N ARG A 499 10.09 -4.02 -15.48
CA ARG A 499 9.73 -3.53 -16.83
C ARG A 499 8.28 -3.04 -16.95
N GLY A 500 7.47 -3.28 -15.93
CA GLY A 500 6.06 -2.94 -15.87
C GLY A 500 5.16 -3.90 -16.65
N THR A 501 3.86 -3.88 -16.32
CA THR A 501 2.85 -4.73 -16.97
C THR A 501 2.63 -4.37 -18.43
N ALA A 502 2.82 -3.10 -18.83
CA ALA A 502 2.70 -2.68 -20.23
C ALA A 502 3.69 -3.43 -21.15
N TRP A 503 4.91 -3.72 -20.65
CA TRP A 503 5.89 -4.53 -21.38
C TRP A 503 5.43 -5.98 -21.57
N LEU A 504 4.78 -6.56 -20.55
CA LEU A 504 4.18 -7.88 -20.64
C LEU A 504 3.00 -7.88 -21.62
N ILE A 505 2.08 -6.92 -21.52
CA ILE A 505 0.92 -6.79 -22.41
C ILE A 505 1.38 -6.72 -23.88
N ALA A 506 2.45 -5.98 -24.18
CA ALA A 506 2.98 -5.84 -25.53
C ALA A 506 3.51 -7.15 -26.17
N MET A 507 3.70 -8.22 -25.39
CA MET A 507 4.11 -9.53 -25.90
C MET A 507 3.00 -10.59 -25.90
N LEU A 508 1.87 -10.30 -25.29
CA LEU A 508 0.75 -11.23 -25.16
C LEU A 508 -0.21 -11.12 -26.35
N PRO A 509 -0.94 -12.19 -26.68
CA PRO A 509 -1.90 -12.17 -27.78
C PRO A 509 -3.13 -11.34 -27.39
N THR A 510 -3.64 -10.53 -28.31
CA THR A 510 -4.94 -9.88 -28.15
C THR A 510 -6.06 -10.93 -28.15
N GLY A 511 -7.04 -10.74 -27.27
CA GLY A 511 -8.28 -11.53 -27.22
C GLY A 511 -9.38 -10.90 -28.05
N ASP A 512 -10.48 -11.64 -28.24
CA ASP A 512 -11.67 -11.18 -28.96
C ASP A 512 -12.43 -10.04 -28.22
#